data_AF-A0A0C4ZMP6-F1
#
_entry.id   AF-A0A0C4ZMP6-F1
#
_cell.length_a   1.000
_cell.length_b   1.000
_cell.length_c   1.000
_cell.angle_alpha   90.00
_cell.angle_beta   90.00
_cell.angle_gamma   90.00
#
_symmetry.space_group_name_H-M   'P 1'
#
loop_
_entity.id
_entity.type
_entity.pdbx_description
1 polymer ?
#
loop_
_entity_poly.entity_id
_entity_poly.type
_entity_poly.pdbx_seq_one_letter_code
_entity_poly.pdbx_strand_id
1 'polypeptide(L)' 'FSWIFHLVAVIIAVMYFTMLERKIMSYIQLRKGPNKVGFSGLLTPFADALKLILKNSVYPVSCN' A
#
# COMPACT_ATOMS: atom_id res chain seq x y z
N PHE A 1 -13.16 20.00 12.58
CA PHE A 1 -11.68 20.04 12.61
C PHE A 1 -11.08 18.73 13.13
N SER A 2 -11.43 18.27 14.34
CA SER A 2 -10.91 17.01 14.93
C SER A 2 -11.11 15.75 14.06
N TRP A 3 -12.27 15.60 13.43
CA TRP A 3 -12.60 14.41 12.62
C TRP A 3 -11.66 14.20 11.41
N ILE A 4 -11.19 15.30 10.80
CA ILE A 4 -10.24 15.23 9.68
C ILE A 4 -8.89 14.69 10.13
N PHE A 5 -8.43 15.09 11.31
CA PHE A 5 -7.19 14.57 11.88
C PHE A 5 -7.27 13.06 12.15
N HIS A 6 -8.39 12.59 12.70
CA HIS A 6 -8.61 11.16 12.95
C HIS A 6 -8.64 10.36 11.64
N LEU A 7 -9.32 10.85 10.61
CA LEU A 7 -9.37 10.18 9.31
C LEU A 7 -7.99 10.05 8.67
N VAL A 8 -7.20 11.12 8.67
CA VAL A 8 -5.84 11.10 8.10
C VAL A 8 -4.95 10.11 8.87
N ALA A 9 -5.03 10.09 10.20
CA ALA A 9 -4.26 9.16 11.03
C ALA A 9 -4.60 7.69 10.72
N VAL A 10 -5.89 7.37 10.54
CA VAL A 10 -6.35 6.01 10.23
C VAL A 10 -5.85 5.55 8.85
N ILE A 11 -5.91 6.40 7.82
CA ILE A 11 -5.45 6.05 6.47
C ILE A 11 -3.95 5.74 6.47
N ILE A 12 -3.16 6.55 7.18
CA ILE A 12 -1.72 6.34 7.32
C ILE A 12 -1.44 5.02 8.06
N ALA A 13 -2.16 4.76 9.16
CA ALA A 13 -2.01 3.53 9.93
C ALA A 13 -2.28 2.29 9.09
N VAL A 14 -3.38 2.27 8.32
CA VAL A 14 -3.74 1.16 7.43
C VAL A 14 -2.70 0.96 6.32
N MET A 15 -2.22 2.04 5.70
CA MET A 15 -1.17 1.96 4.66
C MET A 15 0.12 1.30 5.17
N TYR A 16 0.55 1.63 6.38
CA TYR A 16 1.74 1.01 6.99
C TYR A 16 1.47 -0.41 7.50
N PHE A 17 0.26 -0.69 8.00
CA PHE A 17 -0.14 -2.03 8.40
C PHE A 17 -0.03 -3.03 7.22
N THR A 18 -0.54 -2.67 6.05
CA THR A 18 -0.43 -3.51 4.84
C THR A 18 1.03 -3.77 4.43
N MET A 19 1.92 -2.79 4.62
CA MET A 19 3.35 -2.96 4.34
C MET A 19 4.00 -3.96 5.31
N LEU A 20 3.61 -3.91 6.58
CA LEU A 20 4.06 -4.81 7.63
C LEU A 20 3.65 -6.27 7.32
N GLU A 21 2.39 -6.49 6.92
CA GLU A 21 1.91 -7.82 6.50
C GLU A 21 2.73 -8.41 5.34
N ARG A 22 3.02 -7.59 4.31
CA ARG A 22 3.87 -8.01 3.18
C ARG A 22 5.28 -8.37 3.64
N LYS A 23 5.84 -7.66 4.63
CA LYS A 23 7.14 -8.00 5.23
C LYS A 23 7.06 -9.32 6.01
N ILE A 24 6.04 -9.54 6.85
CA ILE A 24 5.85 -10.80 7.59
C ILE A 24 5.75 -11.99 6.64
N MET A 25 4.91 -11.91 5.62
CA MET A 25 4.75 -12.99 4.64
C MET A 25 6.07 -13.32 3.92
N SER A 26 6.89 -12.29 3.68
CA SER A 26 8.21 -12.46 3.07
C SER A 26 9.19 -13.12 4.03
N TYR A 27 9.18 -12.76 5.32
CA TYR A 27 9.98 -13.41 6.36
C TYR A 27 9.63 -14.90 6.50
N ILE A 28 8.34 -15.25 6.48
CA ILE A 28 7.87 -16.65 6.56
C ILE A 28 8.33 -17.46 5.34
N GLN A 29 8.32 -16.85 4.16
CA GLN A 29 8.71 -17.48 2.90
C GLN A 29 10.23 -17.45 2.64
N LEU A 30 11.06 -17.05 3.63
CA LEU A 30 12.51 -16.90 3.50
C LEU A 30 12.95 -16.09 2.27
N ARG A 31 12.12 -15.12 1.85
CA ARG A 31 12.44 -14.18 0.76
C ARG A 31 12.49 -12.77 1.32
N LYS A 32 13.37 -11.93 0.77
CA LYS A 32 13.37 -10.51 1.13
C LYS A 32 12.09 -9.88 0.60
N GLY A 33 11.31 -9.29 1.51
CA GLY A 33 10.12 -8.53 1.17
C GLY A 33 10.44 -7.29 0.33
N PRO A 34 9.43 -6.50 -0.06
CA PRO A 34 9.62 -5.38 -0.97
C PRO A 34 10.70 -4.41 -0.43
N ASN A 35 11.87 -4.41 -1.08
CA ASN A 35 13.04 -3.61 -0.71
C ASN A 35 13.46 -2.65 -1.84
N LYS A 36 12.63 -2.50 -2.89
CA LYS A 36 12.99 -1.77 -4.12
C LYS A 36 12.73 -0.26 -4.08
N VAL A 37 11.87 0.26 -3.20
CA VAL A 37 11.47 1.68 -3.20
C VAL A 37 11.73 2.36 -1.85
N GLY A 38 12.75 3.22 -1.79
CA GLY A 38 13.19 3.97 -0.60
C GLY A 38 14.14 3.23 0.36
N PHE A 39 14.55 3.88 1.46
CA PHE A 39 15.30 3.24 2.57
C PHE A 39 14.40 2.17 3.24
N SER A 40 14.71 0.87 3.05
CA SER A 40 13.97 -0.28 3.62
C SER A 40 12.49 -0.42 3.21
N GLY A 41 12.10 0.14 2.05
CA GLY A 41 10.74 -0.01 1.54
C GLY A 41 9.69 0.93 2.14
N LEU A 42 10.08 1.95 2.92
CA LEU A 42 9.13 2.87 3.58
C LEU A 42 8.22 3.62 2.60
N LEU A 43 8.69 3.88 1.38
CA LEU A 43 7.93 4.58 0.34
C LEU A 43 7.05 3.64 -0.51
N THR A 44 7.07 2.33 -0.23
CA THR A 44 6.29 1.32 -0.97
C THR A 44 4.79 1.58 -1.01
N PRO A 45 4.08 1.85 0.10
CA PRO A 45 2.63 2.04 0.06
C PRO A 45 2.23 3.28 -0.73
N PHE A 46 3.07 4.31 -0.78
CA PHE A 46 2.83 5.49 -1.61
C PHE A 46 3.02 5.20 -3.10
N ALA A 47 4.08 4.47 -3.46
CA ALA A 47 4.30 4.05 -4.84
C ALA A 47 3.19 3.11 -5.35
N ASP A 48 2.67 2.23 -4.50
CA ASP A 48 1.53 1.35 -4.82
C ASP A 48 0.25 2.19 -5.07
N ALA A 49 -0.02 3.18 -4.21
CA ALA A 49 -1.15 4.09 -4.38
C ALA A 49 -1.05 4.92 -5.67
N LEU A 50 0.10 5.54 -5.94
CA LEU A 50 0.34 6.28 -7.18
C LEU A 50 0.19 5.39 -8.41
N LYS A 51 0.73 4.17 -8.36
CA LYS A 51 0.61 3.21 -9.45
C LYS A 51 -0.85 2.83 -9.73
N LEU A 52 -1.67 2.69 -8.71
CA LEU A 52 -3.11 2.40 -8.87
C LEU A 52 -3.86 3.61 -9.47
N ILE A 53 -3.54 4.83 -9.03
CA ILE A 53 -4.14 6.05 -9.58
C ILE A 53 -3.80 6.22 -11.06
N LEU A 54 -2.57 5.89 -11.46
CA LEU A 54 -2.10 6.00 -12.84
C LEU A 54 -2.56 4.84 -13.74
N LYS A 55 -3.07 3.74 -13.17
CA LYS A 55 -3.48 2.59 -13.97
C LYS A 55 -4.85 2.87 -14.58
N ASN A 56 -4.92 2.78 -15.92
CA ASN A 56 -6.18 2.88 -16.64
C ASN A 56 -7.19 1.88 -16.06
N SER A 57 -8.35 2.38 -15.63
CA SER A 57 -9.46 1.57 -15.15
C SER A 57 -10.06 0.84 -16.35
N VAL A 58 -9.65 -0.41 -16.54
CA VAL A 58 -10.20 -1.27 -17.58
C VAL A 58 -11.53 -1.80 -17.05
N TYR A 59 -12.64 -1.23 -17.51
CA TYR A 59 -13.96 -1.78 -17.27
C TYR A 59 -14.21 -2.91 -18.26
N PRO A 60 -14.48 -4.14 -17.81
CA PRO A 60 -14.92 -5.20 -18.70
C PRO A 60 -16.26 -4.78 -19.32
N VAL A 61 -16.36 -4.94 -20.65
CA VAL A 61 -17.49 -4.48 -21.47
C VAL A 61 -18.82 -5.19 -21.18
N SER A 62 -18.80 -6.24 -20.34
CA SER A 62 -19.98 -7.03 -19.97
C SER A 62 -19.85 -7.52 -18.52
N CYS A 63 -20.06 -6.62 -17.57
CA CYS A 63 -20.29 -6.95 -16.16
C CYS A 63 -21.36 -5.97 -15.64
N ASN A 64 -22.53 -6.50 -15.28
CA ASN A 64 -23.60 -5.78 -14.60
C ASN A 64 -23.53 -6.09 -13.10
#